data_AF-A0A933LJE3-F1
#
_entry.id   AF-A0A933LJE3-F1
#
_cell.length_a   1.000
_cell.length_b   1.000
_cell.length_c   1.000
_cell.angle_alpha   90.00
_cell.angle_beta   90.00
_cell.angle_gamma   90.00
#
_symmetry.space_group_name_H-M   'P 1'
#
loop_
_entity.id
_entity.type
_entity.pdbx_description
1 polymer ?
#
loop_
_entity_poly.entity_id
_entity_poly.type
_entity_poly.pdbx_seq_one_letter_code
_entity_poly.pdbx_strand_id
1 'polypeptide(L)'
;TFGGNPISMAAGLATLEVIDGEHIQENARLVGDYLKDRLLALQERHPLIGEVRGLGLLIGVEMVRDRASKEPATGEAAELVELAKDRGLLLGKAGLAANVLRLTPPMCVSRADADFIAECLDEVLTVCEQAGPAALPAGSHRYS
;
A
#
# COMPACT_ATOMS: atom_id res chain seq x y z
N THR A 1 -0.96 -28.66 19.61
CA THR A 1 -0.08 -28.68 20.81
C THR A 1 1.09 -27.68 20.73
N PHE A 2 0.98 -26.59 19.96
CA PHE A 2 2.08 -25.61 19.76
C PHE A 2 1.92 -24.29 20.55
N GLY A 3 0.79 -24.09 21.24
CA GLY A 3 0.52 -22.88 22.02
C GLY A 3 1.26 -22.90 23.36
N GLY A 4 2.51 -22.44 23.37
CA GLY A 4 3.28 -22.22 24.60
C GLY A 4 4.60 -22.98 24.70
N ASN A 5 5.38 -23.08 23.61
CA ASN A 5 6.75 -23.57 23.70
C ASN A 5 7.72 -22.42 24.10
N PRO A 6 8.78 -22.70 24.90
CA PRO A 6 9.70 -21.66 25.38
C PRO A 6 10.38 -20.85 24.27
N ILE A 7 10.64 -21.45 23.10
CA ILE A 7 11.26 -20.76 21.95
C ILE A 7 10.33 -19.66 21.42
N SER A 8 9.04 -19.97 21.24
CA SER A 8 8.05 -18.99 20.77
C SER A 8 7.80 -17.89 21.79
N MET A 9 7.87 -18.21 23.08
CA MET A 9 7.76 -17.22 24.15
C MET A 9 8.94 -16.25 24.15
N ALA A 10 10.17 -16.75 24.02
CA ALA A 10 11.37 -15.91 23.95
C ALA A 10 11.36 -14.99 22.72
N ALA A 11 10.94 -15.50 21.55
CA ALA A 11 10.81 -14.69 20.33
C ALA A 11 9.72 -13.60 20.48
N GLY A 12 8.59 -13.94 21.09
CA GLY A 12 7.52 -12.98 21.38
C GLY A 12 7.97 -11.87 22.34
N LEU A 13 8.68 -12.23 23.40
CA LEU A 13 9.22 -11.27 24.36
C LEU A 13 10.23 -10.33 23.70
N ALA A 14 11.19 -10.86 22.94
CA ALA A 14 12.16 -10.04 22.21
C ALA A 14 11.48 -9.07 21.22
N THR A 15 10.38 -9.50 20.57
CA THR A 15 9.60 -8.61 19.69
C THR A 15 8.97 -7.45 20.48
N LEU A 16 8.41 -7.73 21.66
CA LEU A 16 7.83 -6.68 22.52
C LEU A 16 8.90 -5.73 23.05
N GLU A 17 10.07 -6.24 23.42
CA GLU A 17 11.22 -5.43 23.87
C GLU A 17 11.69 -4.47 22.78
N VAL A 18 11.77 -4.92 21.52
CA VAL A 18 12.09 -4.05 20.37
C VAL A 18 11.01 -3.00 20.17
N ILE A 19 9.72 -3.38 20.23
CA ILE A 19 8.61 -2.44 20.03
C ILE A 19 8.67 -1.29 21.04
N ASP A 20 8.96 -1.60 22.30
CA ASP A 20 9.04 -0.61 23.39
C ASP A 20 10.36 0.18 23.35
N GLY A 21 11.50 -0.53 23.26
CA GLY A 21 12.83 0.06 23.35
C GLY A 21 13.26 0.90 22.13
N GLU A 22 12.72 0.63 20.94
CA GLU A 22 13.01 1.38 19.71
C GLU A 22 11.88 2.34 19.30
N HIS A 23 10.88 2.56 20.17
CA HIS A 23 9.74 3.45 19.91
C HIS A 23 9.01 3.14 18.59
N ILE A 24 8.88 1.85 18.24
CA ILE A 24 8.40 1.40 16.94
C ILE A 24 6.96 1.86 16.66
N GLN A 25 6.11 1.91 17.68
CA GLN A 25 4.73 2.42 17.55
C GLN A 25 4.70 3.92 17.24
N GLU A 26 5.61 4.70 17.84
CA GLU A 26 5.72 6.13 17.53
C GLU A 26 6.25 6.34 16.12
N ASN A 27 7.24 5.56 15.67
CA ASN A 27 7.71 5.60 14.28
C ASN A 27 6.56 5.30 13.30
N ALA A 28 5.78 4.25 13.56
CA ALA A 28 4.63 3.90 12.73
C ALA A 28 3.58 5.02 12.65
N ARG A 29 3.38 5.77 13.74
CA ARG A 29 2.53 6.97 13.73
C ARG A 29 3.15 8.08 12.88
N LEU A 30 4.38 8.49 13.20
CA LEU A 30 5.04 9.64 12.58
C LEU A 30 5.29 9.44 11.08
N VAL A 31 5.81 8.28 10.69
CA VAL A 31 6.09 7.97 9.28
C VAL A 31 4.82 7.58 8.54
N GLY A 32 3.86 6.93 9.21
CA GLY A 32 2.55 6.63 8.63
C GLY A 32 1.74 7.87 8.30
N ASP A 33 1.69 8.85 9.22
CA ASP A 33 1.05 10.14 8.99
C ASP A 33 1.73 10.87 7.81
N TYR A 34 3.07 10.90 7.80
CA TYR A 34 3.84 11.48 6.70
C TYR A 34 3.58 10.81 5.34
N LEU A 35 3.57 9.48 5.29
CA LEU A 35 3.26 8.72 4.07
C LEU A 35 1.82 9.01 3.62
N LYS A 36 0.87 9.06 4.55
CA LYS A 36 -0.53 9.36 4.23
C LYS A 36 -0.69 10.76 3.63
N ASP A 37 -0.02 11.76 4.18
CA ASP A 37 -0.04 13.13 3.63
C ASP A 37 0.50 13.16 2.18
N ARG A 38 1.55 12.39 1.90
CA ARG A 38 2.09 12.26 0.54
C ARG A 38 1.11 11.57 -0.42
N LEU A 39 0.43 10.52 0.03
CA LEU A 39 -0.60 9.83 -0.77
C LEU A 39 -1.82 10.74 -1.02
N LEU A 40 -2.20 11.58 -0.06
CA LEU A 40 -3.24 12.59 -0.24
C LEU A 40 -2.82 13.64 -1.27
N ALA A 41 -1.56 14.07 -1.28
CA ALA A 41 -1.05 14.95 -2.34
C ALA A 41 -1.07 14.28 -3.73
N LEU A 42 -0.81 12.97 -3.81
CA LEU A 42 -0.99 12.22 -5.06
C LEU A 42 -2.47 12.13 -5.47
N GLN A 43 -3.39 12.01 -4.50
CA GLN A 43 -4.82 12.03 -4.78
C GLN A 43 -5.27 13.34 -5.44
N GLU A 44 -4.64 14.48 -5.14
CA GLU A 44 -4.97 15.73 -5.82
C GLU A 44 -4.54 15.74 -7.30
N ARG A 45 -3.50 14.96 -7.63
CA ARG A 45 -2.86 14.94 -8.96
C ARG A 45 -3.36 13.81 -9.87
N HIS A 46 -3.72 12.67 -9.30
CA HIS A 46 -4.09 11.45 -10.03
C HIS A 46 -5.58 11.15 -9.90
N PRO A 47 -6.39 11.36 -10.96
CA PRO A 47 -7.83 11.08 -10.92
C PRO A 47 -8.16 9.62 -10.55
N LEU A 48 -7.28 8.67 -10.87
CA LEU A 48 -7.46 7.25 -10.51
C LEU A 48 -7.55 7.01 -9.01
N ILE A 49 -6.96 7.87 -8.17
CA ILE A 49 -7.11 7.76 -6.72
C ILE A 49 -8.48 8.32 -6.32
N GLY A 50 -9.37 7.44 -5.88
CA GLY A 50 -10.69 7.79 -5.35
C GLY A 50 -10.62 8.25 -3.91
N GLU A 51 -9.97 7.46 -3.05
CA GLU A 51 -9.88 7.71 -1.61
C GLU A 51 -8.57 7.15 -1.04
N VAL A 52 -7.95 7.90 -0.12
CA VAL A 52 -6.88 7.41 0.75
C VAL A 52 -7.42 7.26 2.17
N ARG A 53 -7.33 6.06 2.73
CA ARG A 53 -7.84 5.74 4.08
C ARG A 53 -6.85 4.89 4.88
N GLY A 54 -6.99 4.89 6.21
CA GLY A 54 -6.12 4.13 7.10
C GLY A 54 -5.45 4.99 8.17
N LEU A 55 -4.68 4.32 9.02
CA LEU A 55 -4.00 4.87 10.20
C LEU A 55 -2.62 4.21 10.37
N GLY A 56 -1.62 5.01 10.73
CA GLY A 56 -0.24 4.55 10.85
C GLY A 56 0.23 3.90 9.54
N LEU A 57 0.73 2.67 9.63
CA LEU A 57 1.29 1.92 8.50
C LEU A 57 0.32 0.89 7.91
N LEU A 58 -0.98 1.03 8.15
CA LEU A 58 -2.02 0.25 7.48
C LEU A 58 -2.88 1.21 6.64
N ILE A 59 -2.46 1.42 5.39
CA ILE A 59 -3.06 2.41 4.49
C ILE A 59 -3.66 1.70 3.27
N GLY A 60 -4.88 2.09 2.91
CA GLY A 60 -5.57 1.67 1.69
C GLY A 60 -5.73 2.86 0.74
N VAL A 61 -5.35 2.67 -0.52
CA VAL A 61 -5.56 3.64 -1.60
C VAL A 61 -6.53 3.03 -2.59
N GLU A 62 -7.74 3.58 -2.68
CA GLU A 62 -8.81 3.07 -3.52
C GLU A 62 -8.70 3.62 -4.94
N MET A 63 -8.64 2.72 -5.92
CA MET A 63 -8.60 3.05 -7.34
C MET A 63 -10.01 3.07 -7.93
N VAL A 64 -10.40 4.17 -8.55
CA VAL A 64 -11.69 4.34 -9.24
C VAL A 64 -11.49 5.06 -10.57
N ARG A 65 -12.31 4.72 -11.57
CA ARG A 65 -12.29 5.41 -12.88
C ARG A 65 -12.97 6.77 -12.83
N ASP A 66 -13.93 6.91 -11.93
CA ASP A 66 -14.66 8.14 -11.69
C ASP A 66 -14.99 8.28 -10.20
N ARG A 67 -14.71 9.47 -9.65
CA ARG A 67 -14.85 9.73 -8.21
C ARG A 67 -16.30 9.88 -7.76
N ALA A 68 -17.20 10.26 -8.66
CA ALA A 68 -18.60 10.46 -8.34
C ALA A 68 -19.36 9.13 -8.26
N SER A 69 -19.22 8.29 -9.29
CA SER A 69 -19.80 6.96 -9.37
C SER A 69 -19.07 5.91 -8.53
N LYS A 70 -17.79 6.17 -8.20
CA LYS A 70 -16.88 5.22 -7.57
C LYS A 70 -16.75 3.91 -8.36
N GLU A 71 -16.79 3.98 -9.69
CA GLU A 71 -16.59 2.81 -10.55
C GLU A 71 -15.21 2.19 -10.27
N PRO A 72 -15.12 0.91 -9.81
CA PRO A 72 -13.85 0.30 -9.46
C PRO A 72 -12.89 0.19 -10.64
N ALA A 73 -11.66 0.68 -10.47
CA ALA A 73 -10.59 0.55 -11.47
C ALA A 73 -9.78 -0.74 -11.22
N THR A 74 -10.43 -1.90 -11.30
CA THR A 74 -9.82 -3.19 -10.93
C THR A 74 -8.67 -3.60 -11.85
N GLY A 75 -8.77 -3.31 -13.15
CA GLY A 75 -7.73 -3.64 -14.13
C GLY A 75 -6.49 -2.78 -13.91
N GLU A 76 -6.71 -1.48 -13.77
CA GLU A 76 -5.72 -0.45 -13.50
C GLU A 76 -4.99 -0.74 -12.17
N ALA A 77 -5.74 -1.11 -11.12
CA ALA A 77 -5.14 -1.53 -9.84
C ALA A 77 -4.26 -2.78 -9.99
N ALA A 78 -4.60 -3.71 -10.90
CA ALA A 78 -3.77 -4.88 -11.14
C ALA A 78 -2.47 -4.52 -11.88
N GLU A 79 -2.56 -3.65 -12.89
CA GLU A 79 -1.39 -3.17 -13.64
C GLU A 79 -0.47 -2.33 -12.77
N LEU A 80 -1.02 -1.42 -11.96
CA LEU A 80 -0.25 -0.60 -11.01
C LEU A 80 0.60 -1.47 -10.07
N VAL A 81 0.07 -2.60 -9.61
CA VAL A 81 0.81 -3.53 -8.74
C VAL A 81 1.98 -4.18 -9.48
N GLU A 82 1.81 -4.60 -10.73
CA GLU A 82 2.91 -5.17 -11.52
C GLU A 82 3.95 -4.09 -11.89
N LEU A 83 3.52 -2.89 -12.30
CA LEU A 83 4.43 -1.78 -12.61
C LEU A 83 5.20 -1.28 -11.38
N ALA A 84 4.57 -1.27 -10.20
CA ALA A 84 5.22 -0.93 -8.94
C ALA A 84 6.24 -2.00 -8.55
N LYS A 85 5.91 -3.28 -8.75
CA LYS A 85 6.82 -4.40 -8.51
C LYS A 85 8.06 -4.34 -9.39
N ASP A 86 7.92 -3.97 -10.67
CA ASP A 86 9.05 -3.78 -11.58
C ASP A 86 9.97 -2.62 -11.15
N ARG A 87 9.46 -1.69 -10.34
CA ARG A 87 10.20 -0.60 -9.70
C ARG A 87 10.69 -0.95 -8.27
N GLY A 88 10.50 -2.18 -7.82
CA GLY A 88 10.94 -2.63 -6.50
C GLY A 88 9.96 -2.34 -5.36
N LEU A 89 8.74 -1.88 -5.65
CA LEU A 89 7.69 -1.64 -4.65
C LEU A 89 6.64 -2.76 -4.66
N LEU A 90 6.60 -3.55 -3.59
CA LEU A 90 5.64 -4.63 -3.44
C LEU A 90 4.34 -4.15 -2.79
N LEU A 91 3.24 -4.23 -3.53
CA LEU A 91 1.91 -3.81 -3.08
C LEU A 91 0.93 -4.97 -3.06
N GLY A 92 0.06 -5.00 -2.05
CA GLY A 92 -1.08 -5.91 -2.01
C GLY A 92 -2.32 -5.29 -2.64
N LYS A 93 -3.28 -6.12 -3.07
CA LYS A 93 -4.64 -5.69 -3.42
C LYS A 93 -5.63 -6.15 -2.36
N ALA A 94 -6.65 -5.34 -2.12
CA ALA A 94 -7.73 -5.60 -1.18
C ALA A 94 -9.08 -5.07 -1.72
N GLY A 95 -10.14 -5.25 -0.92
CA GLY A 95 -11.51 -4.87 -1.28
C GLY A 95 -12.21 -5.92 -2.14
N LEU A 96 -13.55 -5.89 -2.16
CA LEU A 96 -14.37 -6.86 -2.89
C LEU A 96 -14.11 -6.84 -4.40
N ALA A 97 -13.85 -5.66 -4.94
CA ALA A 97 -13.52 -5.46 -6.36
C ALA A 97 -12.01 -5.51 -6.65
N ALA A 98 -11.16 -5.84 -5.67
CA ALA A 98 -9.70 -5.89 -5.80
C ALA A 98 -9.07 -4.58 -6.35
N ASN A 99 -9.70 -3.44 -6.08
CA ASN A 99 -9.30 -2.11 -6.57
C ASN A 99 -8.60 -1.26 -5.50
N VAL A 100 -8.32 -1.81 -4.32
CA VAL A 100 -7.67 -1.07 -3.23
C VAL A 100 -6.22 -1.52 -3.12
N LEU A 101 -5.28 -0.62 -3.36
CA LEU A 101 -3.86 -0.86 -3.08
C LEU A 101 -3.65 -0.81 -1.57
N ARG A 102 -3.08 -1.88 -1.01
CA ARG A 102 -2.81 -2.00 0.43
C ARG A 102 -1.33 -1.80 0.69
N LEU A 103 -1.02 -0.74 1.43
CA LEU A 103 0.31 -0.45 1.96
C LEU A 103 0.39 -0.90 3.42
N THR A 104 1.22 -1.91 3.66
CA THR A 104 1.55 -2.43 4.99
C THR A 104 3.06 -2.63 5.12
N PRO A 105 3.86 -1.55 5.08
CA PRO A 105 5.29 -1.66 5.25
C PRO A 105 5.65 -2.13 6.67
N PRO A 106 6.86 -2.68 6.87
CA PRO A 106 7.39 -2.97 8.20
C PRO A 106 7.40 -1.72 9.10
N MET A 107 7.25 -1.91 10.41
CA MET A 107 7.13 -0.77 11.34
C MET A 107 8.40 0.07 11.51
N CYS A 108 9.55 -0.43 11.04
CA CYS A 108 10.82 0.28 11.00
C CYS A 108 11.02 1.15 9.74
N VAL A 109 10.00 1.30 8.90
CA VAL A 109 10.04 2.13 7.69
C VAL A 109 10.45 3.56 8.00
N SER A 110 11.33 4.12 7.18
CA SER A 110 11.84 5.48 7.31
C SER A 110 11.05 6.48 6.47
N ARG A 111 11.31 7.78 6.68
CA ARG A 111 10.76 8.83 5.81
C ARG A 111 11.25 8.70 4.36
N ALA A 112 12.50 8.30 4.16
CA ALA A 112 13.06 8.09 2.82
C ALA A 112 12.36 6.92 2.10
N ASP A 113 11.99 5.87 2.82
CA ASP A 113 11.19 4.78 2.25
C ASP A 113 9.77 5.28 1.90
N ALA A 114 9.17 6.13 2.74
CA ALA A 114 7.88 6.75 2.43
C ALA A 114 7.95 7.67 1.20
N ASP A 115 9.05 8.41 1.04
CA ASP A 115 9.34 9.20 -0.16
C ASP A 115 9.41 8.31 -1.40
N PHE A 116 10.20 7.24 -1.33
CA PHE A 116 10.33 6.25 -2.40
C PHE A 116 8.98 5.61 -2.77
N ILE A 117 8.16 5.24 -1.79
CA ILE A 117 6.82 4.69 -2.02
C ILE A 117 5.96 5.70 -2.80
N ALA A 118 5.93 6.95 -2.37
CA ALA A 118 5.11 7.99 -3.00
C ALA A 118 5.61 8.32 -4.42
N GLU A 119 6.92 8.41 -4.62
CA GLU A 119 7.53 8.68 -5.93
C GLU A 119 7.28 7.54 -6.92
N CYS A 120 7.49 6.29 -6.48
CA CYS A 120 7.19 5.11 -7.29
C CYS A 120 5.71 5.08 -7.68
N LEU A 121 4.80 5.37 -6.75
CA LEU A 121 3.37 5.44 -7.02
C LEU A 121 2.99 6.54 -8.02
N ASP A 122 3.55 7.73 -7.87
CA ASP A 122 3.37 8.86 -8.81
C ASP A 122 3.75 8.46 -10.24
N GLU A 123 4.91 7.84 -10.41
CA GLU A 123 5.37 7.36 -11.70
C GLU A 123 4.44 6.31 -12.31
N VAL A 124 4.06 5.28 -11.55
CA VAL A 124 3.21 4.20 -12.09
C VAL A 124 1.80 4.68 -12.39
N LEU A 125 1.25 5.59 -11.58
CA LEU A 125 -0.04 6.23 -11.84
C LEU A 125 0.00 7.04 -13.12
N THR A 126 1.05 7.85 -13.30
CA THR A 126 1.26 8.62 -14.53
C THR A 126 1.30 7.71 -15.76
N VAL A 127 2.00 6.58 -15.69
CA VAL A 127 2.07 5.61 -16.79
C VAL A 127 0.71 4.98 -17.09
N CYS A 128 0.00 4.50 -16.07
CA CYS A 128 -1.33 3.90 -16.24
C CYS A 128 -2.35 4.90 -16.82
N GLU A 129 -2.31 6.16 -16.39
CA GLU A 129 -3.20 7.22 -16.88
C GLU A 129 -2.93 7.57 -18.35
N GLN A 130 -1.68 7.46 -18.80
CA GLN A 130 -1.29 7.69 -20.21
C GLN A 130 -1.62 6.51 -21.12
N ALA A 131 -1.58 5.27 -20.62
CA ALA A 131 -1.88 4.07 -21.40
C ALA A 131 -3.37 3.97 -21.80
N GLY A 132 -4.27 4.60 -21.03
CA GLY A 132 -5.71 4.59 -21.26
C GLY A 132 -6.37 3.22 -21.04
N PRO A 133 -7.71 3.14 -20.99
CA PRO A 133 -8.43 1.93 -20.58
C PRO A 133 -8.35 0.74 -21.58
N ALA A 134 -7.71 0.91 -22.74
CA ALA A 134 -7.76 -0.06 -23.84
C ALA A 134 -6.64 -1.13 -23.81
N ALA A 135 -5.64 -1.01 -22.93
CA ALA A 135 -4.48 -1.91 -22.91
C ALA A 135 -4.60 -3.08 -21.91
N LEU A 136 -5.64 -3.12 -21.09
CA LEU A 136 -5.71 -3.99 -19.91
C LEU A 136 -6.40 -5.33 -20.23
N PRO A 137 -5.66 -6.46 -20.31
CA PRO A 137 -6.29 -7.76 -20.49
C PRO A 137 -7.16 -8.08 -19.28
N ALA A 138 -8.45 -8.31 -19.54
CA ALA A 138 -9.40 -8.76 -18.54
C ALA A 138 -8.97 -10.12 -17.97
N GLY A 139 -8.52 -10.11 -16.72
CA GLY A 139 -8.46 -11.30 -15.88
C GLY A 139 -7.27 -12.23 -16.13
N SER A 140 -6.39 -12.31 -15.13
CA SER A 140 -5.92 -13.62 -14.72
C SER A 140 -5.89 -13.69 -13.19
N HIS A 141 -6.93 -14.31 -12.63
CA HIS A 141 -6.85 -14.92 -11.31
C HIS A 141 -5.80 -16.03 -11.39
N ARG A 142 -4.54 -15.71 -11.15
CA ARG A 142 -3.47 -16.68 -10.91
C ARG A 142 -2.84 -16.40 -9.56
N TYR A 143 -3.51 -16.85 -8.52
CA TYR A 143 -2.88 -17.29 -7.28
C TYR A 143 -3.66 -18.52 -6.81
N SER A 144 -3.17 -19.69 -7.24
CA SER A 144 -3.40 -21.01 -6.64
C SER A 144 -2.30 -21.29 -5.64
#